data_AF-A0A432R348-F1
#
_entry.id   AF-A0A432R348-F1
#
_cell.length_a   1.000
_cell.length_b   1.000
_cell.length_c   1.000
_cell.angle_alpha   90.00
_cell.angle_beta   90.00
_cell.angle_gamma   90.00
#
_symmetry.space_group_name_H-M   'P 1'
#
loop_
_entity.id
_entity.type
_entity.pdbx_description
1 polymer ?
#
loop_
_entity_poly.entity_id
_entity_poly.type
_entity_poly.pdbx_seq_one_letter_code
_entity_poly.pdbx_strand_id
1 'polypeptide(L)'
;MLLCLAEKVKIFLTKKLSHGRIVKIMFSRIRMKKQFSIKRIFLRGIYDPRINQGMWLSLATGSLCLLFYLFEQEETVLFSVLAIFPSLIANIDKPGPRFSLRLFKVIALFFAVSCLVLFTGHLGILSAGIFFSLIFCLAMFAVYGHEAGRVGTASMFVAALSLSWPDTKPPLIFPLLLCFGALWYGIWARIWMFWWGHKALRDILARLFAAIGDYYTLKTSLLLGHKDKEKLAAVYKQQETVYGLMNQSKDYLNRYAEARYDPELKKLKQNFLFAVDVMELLQANQYKLEEVRKFITMRRLIRSFPICLWLW
;
A
#
# COMPACT_ATOMS: atom_id res chain seq x y z
N MET A 1 -11.37 -42.84 -50.42
CA MET A 1 -11.75 -41.54 -49.83
C MET A 1 -11.80 -41.54 -48.28
N LEU A 2 -11.89 -42.70 -47.61
CA LEU A 2 -11.86 -42.80 -46.13
C LEU A 2 -10.44 -42.87 -45.51
N LEU A 3 -9.41 -43.26 -46.28
CA LEU A 3 -8.02 -43.35 -45.78
C LEU A 3 -7.30 -41.98 -45.66
N CYS A 4 -7.70 -40.98 -46.45
CA CYS A 4 -7.08 -39.64 -46.45
C CYS A 4 -7.56 -38.75 -45.27
N LEU A 5 -8.73 -39.06 -44.69
CA LEU A 5 -9.26 -38.39 -43.50
C LEU A 5 -8.62 -38.90 -42.21
N ALA A 6 -8.32 -40.20 -42.13
CA ALA A 6 -7.66 -40.79 -40.96
C ALA A 6 -6.23 -40.26 -40.76
N GLU A 7 -5.51 -39.99 -41.85
CA GLU A 7 -4.13 -39.50 -41.81
C GLU A 7 -4.06 -38.01 -41.41
N LYS A 8 -4.98 -37.17 -41.91
CA LYS A 8 -5.08 -35.76 -41.49
C LYS A 8 -5.51 -35.59 -40.03
N VAL A 9 -6.39 -36.47 -39.51
CA VAL A 9 -6.79 -36.47 -38.09
C VAL A 9 -5.65 -36.95 -37.19
N LYS A 10 -4.88 -37.95 -37.63
CA LYS A 10 -3.70 -38.46 -36.89
C LYS A 10 -2.60 -37.39 -36.79
N ILE A 11 -2.34 -36.66 -37.88
CA ILE A 11 -1.37 -35.54 -37.91
C ILE A 11 -1.83 -34.39 -36.99
N PHE A 12 -3.13 -34.03 -37.00
CA PHE A 12 -3.69 -32.99 -36.14
C PHE A 12 -3.67 -33.37 -34.65
N LEU A 13 -3.95 -34.65 -34.32
CA LEU A 13 -3.87 -35.18 -32.96
C LEU A 13 -2.42 -35.26 -32.46
N THR A 14 -1.45 -35.67 -33.29
CA THR A 14 -0.03 -35.66 -32.91
C THR A 14 0.53 -34.26 -32.67
N LYS A 15 0.08 -33.24 -33.42
CA LYS A 15 0.50 -31.84 -33.22
C LYS A 15 -0.07 -31.26 -31.92
N LYS A 16 -1.33 -31.58 -31.58
CA LYS A 16 -2.00 -31.16 -30.33
C LYS A 16 -1.42 -31.85 -29.08
N LEU A 17 -1.04 -33.12 -29.20
CA LEU A 17 -0.33 -33.87 -28.14
C LEU A 17 1.13 -33.41 -27.94
N SER A 18 1.81 -32.91 -28.99
CA SER A 18 3.15 -32.31 -28.86
C SER A 18 3.12 -30.96 -28.14
N HIS A 19 2.09 -30.13 -28.37
CA HIS A 19 1.89 -28.87 -27.65
C HIS A 19 1.56 -29.10 -26.17
N GLY A 20 0.79 -30.15 -25.85
CA GLY A 20 0.58 -30.58 -24.47
C GLY A 20 1.88 -31.02 -23.78
N ARG A 21 2.80 -31.69 -24.50
CA ARG A 21 4.10 -32.10 -23.97
C ARG A 21 5.09 -30.94 -23.85
N ILE A 22 5.10 -29.98 -24.78
CA ILE A 22 5.96 -28.79 -24.71
C ILE A 22 5.49 -27.83 -23.62
N VAL A 23 4.17 -27.64 -23.45
CA VAL A 23 3.62 -26.89 -22.29
C VAL A 23 3.90 -27.65 -21.00
N LYS A 24 3.78 -28.98 -20.97
CA LYS A 24 4.11 -29.79 -19.80
C LYS A 24 5.61 -29.87 -19.51
N ILE A 25 6.51 -29.68 -20.48
CA ILE A 25 7.98 -29.58 -20.28
C ILE A 25 8.38 -28.15 -19.89
N MET A 26 7.70 -27.12 -20.44
CA MET A 26 7.90 -25.71 -20.09
C MET A 26 7.33 -25.39 -18.69
N PHE A 27 6.24 -26.05 -18.27
CA PHE A 27 5.71 -26.00 -16.90
C PHE A 27 6.26 -27.08 -15.96
N SER A 28 6.75 -28.24 -16.42
CA SER A 28 7.40 -29.22 -15.49
C SER A 28 8.82 -28.83 -15.12
N ARG A 29 9.49 -27.97 -15.89
CA ARG A 29 10.69 -27.26 -15.41
C ARG A 29 10.37 -26.23 -14.32
N ILE A 30 9.09 -25.91 -14.09
CA ILE A 30 8.57 -25.19 -12.92
C ILE A 30 8.16 -26.20 -11.83
N ARG A 31 8.85 -27.34 -11.73
CA ARG A 31 8.79 -28.15 -10.50
C ARG A 31 9.67 -27.45 -9.48
N MET A 32 9.02 -26.56 -8.72
CA MET A 32 9.53 -25.91 -7.51
C MET A 32 10.30 -26.91 -6.66
N LYS A 33 11.64 -26.91 -6.75
CA LYS A 33 12.46 -27.42 -5.66
C LYS A 33 12.18 -26.51 -4.48
N LYS A 34 11.34 -27.01 -3.58
CA LYS A 34 10.92 -26.36 -2.33
C LYS A 34 12.10 -26.37 -1.36
N GLN A 35 13.17 -25.65 -1.71
CA GLN A 35 14.30 -25.44 -0.82
C GLN A 35 13.98 -24.15 -0.05
N PHE A 36 13.31 -24.32 1.10
CA PHE A 36 13.02 -23.25 2.04
C PHE A 36 14.33 -22.69 2.58
N SER A 37 14.90 -21.70 1.89
CA SER A 37 16.03 -20.94 2.41
C SER A 37 15.49 -19.81 3.28
N ILE A 38 15.92 -19.78 4.55
CA ILE A 38 15.58 -18.74 5.55
C ILE A 38 15.79 -17.33 4.98
N LYS A 39 16.83 -17.15 4.14
CA LYS A 39 17.09 -15.89 3.41
C LYS A 39 15.91 -15.44 2.55
N ARG A 40 15.22 -16.36 1.87
CA ARG A 40 14.08 -16.03 0.99
C ARG A 40 12.84 -15.67 1.81
N ILE A 41 12.61 -16.31 2.96
CA ILE A 41 11.51 -15.95 3.89
C ILE A 41 11.78 -14.58 4.50
N PHE A 42 13.01 -14.32 4.95
CA PHE A 42 13.41 -13.04 5.54
C PHE A 42 13.28 -11.89 4.54
N LEU A 43 13.78 -12.09 3.31
CA LEU A 43 13.59 -11.14 2.23
C LEU A 43 12.08 -10.94 1.98
N ARG A 44 11.31 -12.02 1.77
CA ARG A 44 9.86 -11.92 1.52
C ARG A 44 9.12 -11.18 2.64
N GLY A 45 9.54 -11.36 3.90
CA GLY A 45 9.04 -10.61 5.05
C GLY A 45 9.35 -9.11 4.95
N ILE A 46 10.60 -8.74 4.69
CA ILE A 46 11.01 -7.33 4.48
C ILE A 46 10.33 -6.70 3.26
N TYR A 47 9.90 -7.51 2.28
CA TYR A 47 9.19 -7.05 1.10
C TYR A 47 7.68 -6.89 1.30
N ASP A 48 7.08 -7.50 2.33
CA ASP A 48 5.66 -7.34 2.61
C ASP A 48 5.39 -5.94 3.20
N PRO A 49 4.49 -5.12 2.60
CA PRO A 49 4.21 -3.76 3.10
C PRO A 49 3.79 -3.72 4.58
N ARG A 50 3.11 -4.76 5.08
CA ARG A 50 2.66 -4.82 6.48
C ARG A 50 3.82 -4.98 7.46
N ILE A 51 4.74 -5.88 7.14
CA ILE A 51 5.93 -6.14 7.96
C ILE A 51 6.88 -4.94 7.87
N ASN A 52 7.06 -4.39 6.66
CA ASN A 52 7.87 -3.20 6.46
C ASN A 52 7.34 -2.03 7.32
N GLN A 53 6.02 -1.84 7.41
CA GLN A 53 5.41 -0.84 8.28
C GLN A 53 5.73 -1.08 9.76
N GLY A 54 5.63 -2.32 10.24
CA GLY A 54 5.99 -2.67 11.61
C GLY A 54 7.49 -2.45 11.91
N MET A 55 8.36 -2.76 10.96
CA MET A 55 9.81 -2.61 11.13
C MET A 55 10.21 -1.17 11.39
N TRP A 56 9.79 -0.23 10.54
CA TRP A 56 10.19 1.17 10.73
C TRP A 56 9.52 1.81 11.94
N LEU A 57 8.27 1.41 12.25
CA LEU A 57 7.59 1.87 13.46
C LEU A 57 8.35 1.42 14.72
N SER A 58 8.79 0.17 14.78
CA SER A 58 9.59 -0.34 15.91
C SER A 58 10.96 0.34 16.02
N LEU A 59 11.56 0.73 14.90
CA LEU A 59 12.79 1.53 14.90
C LEU A 59 12.54 2.96 15.37
N ALA A 60 11.43 3.58 14.96
CA ALA A 60 11.07 4.93 15.38
C ALA A 60 10.77 4.99 16.89
N THR A 61 9.97 4.05 17.41
CA THR A 61 9.69 3.96 18.85
C THR A 61 10.92 3.55 19.65
N GLY A 62 11.65 2.53 19.20
CA GLY A 62 12.85 2.03 19.88
C GLY A 62 13.98 3.07 19.94
N SER A 63 14.19 3.82 18.85
CA SER A 63 15.17 4.92 18.84
C SER A 63 14.76 6.08 19.74
N LEU A 64 13.46 6.38 19.84
CA LEU A 64 12.97 7.42 20.76
C LEU A 64 13.18 6.99 22.22
N CYS A 65 12.83 5.75 22.56
CA CYS A 65 13.06 5.21 23.91
C CYS A 65 14.55 5.22 24.27
N LEU A 66 15.43 4.81 23.34
CA LEU A 66 16.88 4.83 23.55
C LEU A 66 17.39 6.26 23.75
N LEU A 67 16.92 7.22 22.96
CA LEU A 67 17.30 8.62 23.08
C LEU A 67 17.02 9.14 24.49
N PHE A 68 15.80 8.96 24.99
CA PHE A 68 15.46 9.46 26.32
C PHE A 68 16.11 8.68 27.48
N TYR A 69 16.39 7.38 27.28
CA TYR A 69 17.17 6.60 28.24
C TYR A 69 18.57 7.21 28.43
N LEU A 70 19.21 7.67 27.35
CA LEU A 70 20.51 8.34 27.42
C LEU A 70 20.47 9.72 28.11
N PHE A 71 19.30 10.38 28.16
CA PHE A 71 19.13 11.67 28.82
C PHE A 71 18.56 11.56 30.24
N GLU A 72 18.42 10.35 30.80
CA GLU A 72 17.90 10.11 32.15
C GLU A 72 16.50 10.71 32.43
N GLN A 73 15.68 10.92 31.39
CA GLN A 73 14.33 11.53 31.53
C GLN A 73 13.19 10.53 31.35
N GLU A 74 13.10 9.53 32.25
CA GLU A 74 12.17 8.39 32.14
C GLU A 74 10.68 8.80 32.07
N GLU A 75 10.26 9.82 32.81
CA GLU A 75 8.86 10.23 32.85
C GLU A 75 8.38 10.91 31.55
N THR A 76 9.30 11.55 30.82
CA THR A 76 8.97 12.30 29.58
C THR A 76 8.90 11.40 28.35
N VAL A 77 9.52 10.21 28.42
CA VAL A 77 9.55 9.24 27.32
C VAL A 77 8.16 8.76 26.99
N LEU A 78 7.39 8.45 28.04
CA LEU A 78 6.05 7.87 27.90
C LEU A 78 5.16 8.76 27.02
N PHE A 79 5.12 10.06 27.31
CA PHE A 79 4.26 11.00 26.57
C PHE A 79 4.74 11.23 25.14
N SER A 80 6.05 11.25 24.91
CA SER A 80 6.63 11.37 23.56
C SER A 80 6.36 10.13 22.71
N VAL A 81 6.42 8.93 23.31
CA VAL A 81 6.09 7.67 22.64
C VAL A 81 4.58 7.58 22.37
N LEU A 82 3.74 8.01 23.32
CA LEU A 82 2.29 8.03 23.13
C LEU A 82 1.87 8.93 21.96
N ALA A 83 2.63 9.98 21.64
CA ALA A 83 2.39 10.85 20.48
C ALA A 83 2.57 10.14 19.12
N ILE A 84 3.28 9.01 19.08
CA ILE A 84 3.49 8.23 17.85
C ILE A 84 2.17 7.58 17.39
N PHE A 85 1.29 7.17 18.30
CA PHE A 85 0.05 6.50 17.92
C PHE A 85 -0.94 7.43 17.19
N PRO A 86 -1.27 8.64 17.70
CA PRO A 86 -2.05 9.61 16.95
C PRO A 86 -1.41 9.95 15.60
N SER A 87 -0.09 10.05 15.54
CA SER A 87 0.67 10.32 14.31
C SER A 87 0.50 9.23 13.24
N LEU A 88 0.44 7.96 13.67
CA LEU A 88 0.14 6.82 12.80
C LEU A 88 -1.32 6.87 12.30
N ILE A 89 -2.28 7.17 13.18
CA ILE A 89 -3.70 7.29 12.83
C ILE A 89 -3.92 8.39 11.79
N ALA A 90 -3.30 9.56 12.01
CA ALA A 90 -3.31 10.71 11.11
C ALA A 90 -2.63 10.44 9.76
N ASN A 91 -1.90 9.32 9.63
CA ASN A 91 -1.25 8.89 8.39
C ASN A 91 -0.26 9.92 7.84
N ILE A 92 0.55 10.46 8.74
CA ILE A 92 1.66 11.37 8.43
C ILE A 92 2.65 10.68 7.47
N ASP A 93 2.82 9.36 7.60
CA ASP A 93 3.70 8.49 6.81
C ASP A 93 3.34 8.38 5.33
N LYS A 94 2.21 8.96 4.89
CA LYS A 94 1.84 8.94 3.48
C LYS A 94 2.87 9.66 2.60
N PRO A 95 3.49 8.96 1.64
CA PRO A 95 4.46 9.59 0.77
C PRO A 95 3.82 10.65 -0.14
N GLY A 96 4.55 11.73 -0.39
CA GLY A 96 4.17 12.78 -1.32
C GLY A 96 5.12 13.98 -1.31
N PRO A 97 5.00 14.89 -2.29
CA PRO A 97 5.86 16.07 -2.42
C PRO A 97 5.64 17.08 -1.28
N ARG A 98 4.39 17.22 -0.81
CA ARG A 98 4.00 18.12 0.28
C ARG A 98 4.05 17.46 1.66
N PHE A 99 4.94 16.47 1.85
CA PHE A 99 5.08 15.74 3.12
C PHE A 99 5.36 16.69 4.29
N SER A 100 6.35 17.57 4.17
CA SER A 100 6.73 18.48 5.27
C SER A 100 5.62 19.45 5.65
N LEU A 101 4.88 19.95 4.65
CA LEU A 101 3.72 20.83 4.89
C LEU A 101 2.59 20.08 5.62
N ARG A 102 2.35 18.82 5.26
CA ARG A 102 1.36 17.98 5.94
C ARG A 102 1.78 17.69 7.38
N LEU A 103 3.05 17.32 7.59
CA LEU A 103 3.62 17.09 8.91
C LEU A 103 3.45 18.33 9.80
N PHE A 104 3.83 19.50 9.29
CA PHE A 104 3.69 20.76 10.03
C PHE A 104 2.23 21.07 10.39
N LYS A 105 1.27 20.89 9.47
CA LYS A 105 -0.16 21.10 9.74
C LYS A 105 -0.69 20.18 10.84
N VAL A 106 -0.30 18.91 10.83
CA VAL A 106 -0.74 17.95 11.84
C VAL A 106 -0.11 18.25 13.20
N ILE A 107 1.20 18.54 13.25
CA ILE A 107 1.89 18.93 14.49
C ILE A 107 1.29 20.20 15.06
N ALA A 108 1.05 21.23 14.24
CA ALA A 108 0.44 22.48 14.68
C ALA A 108 -0.97 22.27 15.24
N LEU A 109 -1.76 21.38 14.62
CA LEU A 109 -3.08 21.02 15.14
C LEU A 109 -3.00 20.29 16.47
N PHE A 110 -2.08 19.31 16.62
CA PHE A 110 -1.88 18.60 17.88
C PHE A 110 -1.44 19.55 19.01
N PHE A 111 -0.54 20.48 18.69
CA PHE A 111 -0.11 21.52 19.61
C PHE A 111 -1.30 22.39 20.05
N ALA A 112 -2.08 22.91 19.09
CA ALA A 112 -3.21 23.78 19.38
C ALA A 112 -4.29 23.08 20.21
N VAL A 113 -4.64 21.84 19.86
CA VAL A 113 -5.62 21.03 20.60
C VAL A 113 -5.13 20.75 22.02
N SER A 114 -3.87 20.35 22.18
CA SER A 114 -3.31 20.05 23.50
C SER A 114 -3.24 21.29 24.39
N CYS A 115 -2.78 22.43 23.85
CA CYS A 115 -2.80 23.70 24.55
C CYS A 115 -4.23 24.08 24.98
N LEU A 116 -5.22 23.99 24.08
CA LEU A 116 -6.60 24.34 24.41
C LEU A 116 -7.14 23.50 25.56
N VAL A 117 -6.90 22.18 25.57
CA VAL A 117 -7.34 21.30 26.66
C VAL A 117 -6.67 21.67 27.99
N LEU A 118 -5.35 21.85 28.00
CA LEU A 118 -4.61 22.17 29.23
C LEU A 118 -4.96 23.56 29.77
N PHE A 119 -5.13 24.56 28.91
CA PHE A 119 -5.53 25.90 29.33
C PHE A 119 -6.99 25.97 29.78
N THR A 120 -7.87 25.05 29.38
CA THR A 120 -9.28 25.07 29.80
C THR A 120 -9.57 24.16 30.99
N GLY A 121 -8.63 23.31 31.39
CA GLY A 121 -8.78 22.34 32.48
C GLY A 121 -9.11 22.97 33.84
N HIS A 122 -8.68 24.21 34.09
CA HIS A 122 -8.92 24.90 35.37
C HIS A 122 -10.34 25.49 35.52
N LEU A 123 -11.19 25.43 34.48
CA LEU A 123 -12.50 26.10 34.45
C LEU A 123 -13.67 25.26 35.04
N GLY A 124 -13.38 24.13 35.70
CA GLY A 124 -14.39 23.29 36.35
C GLY A 124 -15.42 22.73 35.35
N ILE A 125 -16.72 22.90 35.61
CA ILE A 125 -17.81 22.38 34.75
C ILE A 125 -17.79 22.98 33.33
N LEU A 126 -17.32 24.22 33.17
CA LEU A 126 -17.20 24.85 31.85
C LEU A 126 -16.21 24.08 30.94
N SER A 127 -15.18 23.47 31.54
CA SER A 127 -14.19 22.67 30.80
C SER A 127 -14.83 21.49 30.07
N ALA A 128 -15.85 20.85 30.67
CA ALA A 128 -16.56 19.75 30.06
C ALA A 128 -17.35 20.17 28.80
N GLY A 129 -17.98 21.35 28.85
CA GLY A 129 -18.67 21.93 27.69
C GLY A 129 -17.73 22.28 26.54
N ILE A 130 -16.57 22.87 26.86
CA ILE A 130 -15.54 23.20 25.88
C ILE A 130 -14.94 21.93 25.28
N PHE A 131 -14.63 20.93 26.10
CA PHE A 131 -14.07 19.65 25.65
C PHE A 131 -15.06 18.89 24.75
N PHE A 132 -16.35 18.89 25.10
CA PHE A 132 -17.40 18.31 24.26
C PHE A 132 -17.48 19.02 22.90
N SER A 133 -17.51 20.35 22.89
CA SER A 133 -17.51 21.15 21.67
C SER A 133 -16.26 20.90 20.81
N LEU A 134 -15.08 20.83 21.44
CA LEU A 134 -13.82 20.54 20.77
C LEU A 134 -13.84 19.16 20.09
N ILE A 135 -14.27 18.12 20.80
CA ILE A 135 -14.39 16.77 20.23
C ILE A 135 -15.36 16.76 19.06
N PHE A 136 -16.52 17.42 19.20
CA PHE A 136 -17.51 17.52 18.13
C PHE A 136 -16.92 18.20 16.88
N CYS A 137 -16.22 19.32 17.04
CA CYS A 137 -15.55 20.01 15.93
C CYS A 137 -14.47 19.13 15.26
N LEU A 138 -13.66 18.41 16.04
CA LEU A 138 -12.65 17.49 15.51
C LEU A 138 -13.29 16.28 14.79
N ALA A 139 -14.43 15.78 15.28
CA ALA A 139 -15.18 14.70 14.63
C ALA A 139 -15.76 15.15 13.27
N MET A 140 -16.21 16.41 13.16
CA MET A 140 -16.74 16.97 11.92
C MET A 140 -15.69 17.06 10.79
N PHE A 141 -14.40 16.92 11.07
CA PHE A 141 -13.39 16.81 10.01
C PHE A 141 -13.62 15.61 9.09
N ALA A 142 -14.33 14.57 9.54
CA ALA A 142 -14.72 13.44 8.70
C ALA A 142 -15.61 13.83 7.51
N VAL A 143 -16.38 14.92 7.61
CA VAL A 143 -17.27 15.41 6.55
C VAL A 143 -16.47 15.90 5.34
N TYR A 144 -15.28 16.46 5.55
CA TYR A 144 -14.42 16.98 4.49
C TYR A 144 -13.66 15.88 3.72
N GLY A 145 -13.80 14.62 4.14
CA GLY A 145 -13.25 13.46 3.47
C GLY A 145 -12.44 12.56 4.39
N HIS A 146 -12.07 11.39 3.85
CA HIS A 146 -11.42 10.33 4.61
C HIS A 146 -10.08 10.75 5.25
N GLU A 147 -9.29 11.56 4.55
CA GLU A 147 -7.99 12.04 5.07
C GLU A 147 -8.16 13.04 6.20
N ALA A 148 -9.07 14.01 6.05
CA ALA A 148 -9.38 14.98 7.09
C ALA A 148 -9.98 14.30 8.33
N GLY A 149 -10.88 13.33 8.13
CA GLY A 149 -11.45 12.54 9.22
C GLY A 149 -10.42 11.82 10.08
N ARG A 150 -9.36 11.26 9.46
CA ARG A 150 -8.27 10.60 10.19
C ARG A 150 -7.42 11.55 11.03
N VAL A 151 -7.20 12.76 10.53
CA VAL A 151 -6.52 13.81 11.29
C VAL A 151 -7.41 14.27 12.46
N GLY A 152 -8.72 14.37 12.24
CA GLY A 152 -9.71 14.63 13.28
C GLY A 152 -9.68 13.59 14.40
N THR A 153 -9.78 12.30 14.05
CA THR A 153 -9.74 11.20 15.03
C THR A 153 -8.41 11.13 15.79
N ALA A 154 -7.28 11.34 15.11
CA ALA A 154 -5.98 11.44 15.77
C ALA A 154 -5.91 12.62 16.75
N SER A 155 -6.49 13.76 16.39
CA SER A 155 -6.52 14.95 17.26
C SER A 155 -7.42 14.74 18.48
N MET A 156 -8.50 13.96 18.35
CA MET A 156 -9.33 13.54 19.50
C MET A 156 -8.52 12.69 20.48
N PHE A 157 -7.69 11.77 19.97
CA PHE A 157 -6.75 11.03 20.83
C PHE A 157 -5.77 11.96 21.56
N VAL A 158 -5.24 12.97 20.87
CA VAL A 158 -4.37 13.99 21.50
C VAL A 158 -5.11 14.78 22.58
N ALA A 159 -6.36 15.15 22.33
CA ALA A 159 -7.20 15.84 23.32
C ALA A 159 -7.39 14.96 24.58
N ALA A 160 -7.68 13.67 24.40
CA ALA A 160 -7.81 12.72 25.50
C ALA A 160 -6.50 12.51 26.27
N LEU A 161 -5.37 12.36 25.57
CA LEU A 161 -4.04 12.24 26.19
C LEU A 161 -3.65 13.49 26.99
N SER A 162 -4.09 14.67 26.55
CA SER A 162 -3.81 15.94 27.23
C SER A 162 -4.46 16.02 28.61
N LEU A 163 -5.59 15.34 28.84
CA LEU A 163 -6.21 15.26 30.16
C LEU A 163 -5.41 14.44 31.18
N SER A 164 -4.48 13.59 30.71
CA SER A 164 -3.65 12.76 31.61
C SER A 164 -2.43 13.51 32.15
N TRP A 165 -2.18 14.74 31.73
CA TRP A 165 -1.03 15.51 32.19
C TRP A 165 -1.25 16.04 33.61
N PRO A 166 -0.29 15.88 34.54
CA PRO A 166 -0.44 16.38 35.92
C PRO A 166 -0.43 17.90 36.01
N ASP A 167 -1.34 18.47 36.83
CA ASP A 167 -1.44 19.92 37.08
C ASP A 167 -0.20 20.51 37.78
N THR A 168 0.64 19.67 38.38
CA THR A 168 1.88 20.09 39.05
C THR A 168 2.99 20.47 38.07
N LYS A 169 2.90 20.04 36.81
CA LYS A 169 3.92 20.29 35.79
C LYS A 169 3.50 21.41 34.85
N PRO A 170 4.45 22.22 34.34
CA PRO A 170 4.12 23.31 33.42
C PRO A 170 3.30 22.84 32.20
N PRO A 171 2.17 23.50 31.89
CA PRO A 171 1.22 23.00 30.88
C PRO A 171 1.78 23.05 29.46
N LEU A 172 2.77 23.90 29.17
CA LEU A 172 3.36 23.99 27.84
C LEU A 172 4.33 22.85 27.50
N ILE A 173 4.82 22.10 28.49
CA ILE A 173 5.78 21.02 28.27
C ILE A 173 5.12 19.88 27.51
N PHE A 174 3.90 19.48 27.90
CA PHE A 174 3.22 18.34 27.29
C PHE A 174 2.94 18.50 25.78
N PRO A 175 2.36 19.63 25.29
CA PRO A 175 2.21 19.88 23.87
C PRO A 175 3.54 19.83 23.10
N LEU A 176 4.64 20.28 23.70
CA LEU A 176 5.97 20.23 23.08
C LEU A 176 6.49 18.78 22.97
N LEU A 177 6.28 17.95 23.99
CA LEU A 177 6.62 16.52 23.95
C LEU A 177 5.81 15.79 22.87
N LEU A 178 4.50 16.10 22.74
CA LEU A 178 3.68 15.56 21.67
C LEU A 178 4.18 15.97 20.29
N CYS A 179 4.54 17.25 20.12
CA CYS A 179 5.14 17.75 18.88
C CYS A 179 6.45 17.04 18.58
N PHE A 180 7.30 16.85 19.59
CA PHE A 180 8.57 16.16 19.44
C PHE A 180 8.38 14.71 18.99
N GLY A 181 7.49 13.95 19.64
CA GLY A 181 7.19 12.58 19.24
C GLY A 181 6.61 12.47 17.83
N ALA A 182 5.69 13.37 17.45
CA ALA A 182 5.13 13.43 16.10
C ALA A 182 6.17 13.81 15.04
N LEU A 183 7.06 14.76 15.36
CA LEU A 183 8.16 15.19 14.51
C LEU A 183 9.18 14.06 14.32
N TRP A 184 9.55 13.38 15.41
CA TRP A 184 10.46 12.24 15.40
C TRP A 184 9.94 11.12 14.50
N TYR A 185 8.66 10.75 14.66
CA TYR A 185 8.00 9.80 13.79
C TYR A 185 8.02 10.24 12.32
N GLY A 186 7.76 11.52 12.05
CA GLY A 186 7.83 12.10 10.70
C GLY A 186 9.23 12.02 10.07
N ILE A 187 10.29 12.28 10.84
CA ILE A 187 11.68 12.15 10.38
C ILE A 187 11.98 10.69 10.02
N TRP A 188 11.66 9.75 10.90
CA TRP A 188 11.89 8.33 10.63
C TRP A 188 11.11 7.83 9.42
N ALA A 189 9.84 8.23 9.27
CA ALA A 189 9.04 7.93 8.09
C ALA A 189 9.73 8.46 6.82
N ARG A 190 10.27 9.68 6.86
CA ARG A 190 10.97 10.31 5.74
C ARG A 190 12.25 9.56 5.36
N ILE A 191 13.07 9.21 6.35
CA ILE A 191 14.31 8.43 6.15
C ILE A 191 13.97 7.06 5.55
N TRP A 192 12.96 6.39 6.09
CA TRP A 192 12.52 5.09 5.59
C TRP A 192 12.00 5.17 4.15
N MET A 193 11.19 6.17 3.83
CA MET A 193 10.72 6.39 2.46
C MET A 193 11.88 6.69 1.50
N PHE A 194 12.89 7.42 1.93
CA PHE A 194 14.09 7.69 1.14
C PHE A 194 14.85 6.38 0.84
N TRP A 195 15.02 5.52 1.84
CA TRP A 195 15.73 4.24 1.70
C TRP A 195 14.99 3.23 0.82
N TRP A 196 13.66 3.16 0.91
CA TRP A 196 12.87 2.18 0.16
C TRP A 196 12.30 2.70 -1.17
N GLY A 197 12.43 3.99 -1.47
CA GLY A 197 11.97 4.61 -2.73
C GLY A 197 10.50 4.29 -3.08
N HIS A 198 10.19 4.28 -4.38
CA HIS A 198 8.84 3.97 -4.91
C HIS A 198 8.47 2.48 -4.84
N LYS A 199 8.92 1.75 -3.81
CA LYS A 199 8.70 0.29 -3.66
C LYS A 199 7.22 -0.07 -3.49
N ALA A 200 6.44 0.75 -2.80
CA ALA A 200 5.01 0.52 -2.65
C ALA A 200 4.31 0.45 -4.02
N LEU A 201 4.64 1.35 -4.94
CA LEU A 201 4.10 1.33 -6.30
C LEU A 201 4.58 0.11 -7.09
N ARG A 202 5.84 -0.30 -6.93
CA ARG A 202 6.37 -1.53 -7.54
C ARG A 202 5.60 -2.77 -7.09
N ASP A 203 5.27 -2.87 -5.81
CA ASP A 203 4.52 -4.01 -5.27
C ASP A 203 3.06 -4.02 -5.76
N ILE A 204 2.37 -2.88 -5.71
CA ILE A 204 1.00 -2.77 -6.24
C ILE A 204 0.98 -3.15 -7.72
N LEU A 205 1.96 -2.69 -8.50
CA LEU A 205 2.04 -2.96 -9.93
C LEU A 205 2.38 -4.42 -10.22
N ALA A 206 3.24 -5.05 -9.43
CA ALA A 206 3.51 -6.49 -9.52
C ALA A 206 2.24 -7.31 -9.25
N ARG A 207 1.48 -6.96 -8.20
CA ARG A 207 0.18 -7.57 -7.91
C ARG A 207 -0.83 -7.33 -9.02
N LEU A 208 -0.84 -6.14 -9.62
CA LEU A 208 -1.71 -5.81 -10.74
C LEU A 208 -1.43 -6.71 -11.96
N PHE A 209 -0.16 -6.87 -12.34
CA PHE A 209 0.21 -7.74 -13.45
C PHE A 209 -0.10 -9.21 -13.18
N ALA A 210 0.12 -9.69 -11.94
CA ALA A 210 -0.29 -11.04 -11.55
C ALA A 210 -1.81 -11.22 -11.65
N ALA A 211 -2.58 -10.27 -11.12
CA ALA A 211 -4.04 -10.30 -11.16
C ALA A 211 -4.60 -10.24 -12.59
N ILE A 212 -3.96 -9.48 -13.50
CA ILE A 212 -4.29 -9.46 -14.93
C ILE A 212 -3.99 -10.83 -15.58
N GLY A 213 -2.89 -11.48 -15.20
CA GLY A 213 -2.56 -12.83 -15.65
C GLY A 213 -3.61 -13.86 -15.22
N ASP A 214 -4.03 -13.81 -13.95
CA ASP A 214 -5.08 -14.67 -13.40
C ASP A 214 -6.42 -14.39 -14.09
N TYR A 215 -6.77 -13.11 -14.31
CA TYR A 215 -7.96 -12.72 -15.06
C TYR A 215 -7.95 -13.29 -16.48
N TYR A 216 -6.81 -13.21 -17.18
CA TYR A 216 -6.65 -13.78 -18.52
C TYR A 216 -6.87 -15.29 -18.52
N THR A 217 -6.25 -16.03 -17.59
CA THR A 217 -6.40 -17.50 -17.52
C THR A 217 -7.85 -17.91 -17.23
N LEU A 218 -8.51 -17.27 -16.25
CA LEU A 218 -9.92 -17.51 -15.95
C LEU A 218 -10.82 -17.20 -17.15
N LYS A 219 -10.60 -16.07 -17.82
CA LYS A 219 -11.35 -15.69 -19.02
C LYS A 219 -11.15 -16.69 -20.16
N THR A 220 -9.94 -17.18 -20.38
CA THR A 220 -9.67 -18.20 -21.40
C THR A 220 -10.34 -19.54 -21.07
N SER A 221 -10.38 -19.92 -19.79
CA SER A 221 -11.03 -21.16 -19.35
C SER A 221 -12.55 -21.11 -19.55
N LEU A 222 -13.16 -19.93 -19.36
CA LEU A 222 -14.58 -19.70 -19.61
C LEU A 222 -14.93 -19.79 -21.11
N LEU A 223 -14.05 -19.27 -21.97
CA LEU A 223 -14.24 -19.31 -23.43
C LEU A 223 -14.06 -20.72 -24.02
N LEU A 224 -13.18 -21.54 -23.43
CA LEU A 224 -12.89 -22.91 -23.88
C LEU A 224 -13.81 -23.96 -23.23
N GLY A 225 -14.46 -23.63 -22.11
CA GLY A 225 -15.35 -24.53 -21.36
C GLY A 225 -16.84 -24.29 -21.62
N HIS A 226 -17.69 -25.10 -20.98
CA HIS A 226 -19.12 -24.81 -20.91
C HIS A 226 -19.35 -23.62 -19.96
N LYS A 227 -20.34 -22.78 -20.31
CA LYS A 227 -20.66 -21.55 -19.58
C LYS A 227 -21.28 -21.86 -18.20
N ASP A 228 -20.44 -22.17 -17.23
CA ASP A 228 -20.84 -22.36 -15.84
C ASP A 228 -20.99 -21.00 -15.14
N LYS A 229 -22.10 -20.80 -14.42
CA LYS A 229 -22.35 -19.57 -13.64
C LYS A 229 -21.25 -19.29 -12.61
N GLU A 230 -20.68 -20.32 -12.00
CA GLU A 230 -19.60 -20.19 -11.00
C GLU A 230 -18.31 -19.62 -11.61
N LYS A 231 -17.93 -20.05 -12.81
CA LYS A 231 -16.74 -19.53 -13.51
C LYS A 231 -16.94 -18.08 -13.93
N LEU A 232 -18.16 -17.71 -14.31
CA LEU A 232 -18.51 -16.33 -14.63
C LEU A 232 -18.39 -15.42 -13.39
N ALA A 233 -18.89 -15.87 -12.23
CA ALA A 233 -18.74 -15.13 -10.97
C ALA A 233 -17.27 -14.95 -10.57
N ALA A 234 -16.44 -16.00 -10.75
CA ALA A 234 -15.00 -15.91 -10.49
C ALA A 234 -14.30 -14.88 -11.39
N VAL A 235 -14.67 -14.80 -12.68
CA VAL A 235 -14.13 -13.79 -13.61
C VAL A 235 -14.49 -12.37 -13.16
N TYR A 236 -15.74 -12.12 -12.77
CA TYR A 236 -16.16 -10.80 -12.29
C TYR A 236 -15.45 -10.39 -10.99
N LYS A 237 -15.31 -11.31 -10.04
CA LYS A 237 -14.57 -11.06 -8.79
C LYS A 237 -13.11 -10.71 -9.07
N GLN A 238 -12.48 -11.40 -10.02
CA GLN A 238 -11.11 -11.10 -10.41
C GLN A 238 -11.01 -9.74 -11.13
N GLN A 239 -12.00 -9.39 -11.95
CA GLN A 239 -12.08 -8.08 -12.60
C GLN A 239 -12.19 -6.94 -11.59
N GLU A 240 -13.03 -7.08 -10.56
CA GLU A 240 -13.11 -6.12 -9.46
C GLU A 240 -11.76 -5.97 -8.73
N THR A 241 -11.06 -7.08 -8.50
CA THR A 241 -9.73 -7.08 -7.87
C THR A 241 -8.70 -6.31 -8.73
N VAL A 242 -8.71 -6.51 -10.05
CA VAL A 242 -7.85 -5.77 -10.99
C VAL A 242 -8.14 -4.28 -10.94
N TYR A 243 -9.42 -3.87 -10.99
CA TYR A 243 -9.80 -2.46 -10.90
C TYR A 243 -9.45 -1.82 -9.56
N GLY A 244 -9.59 -2.56 -8.46
CA GLY A 244 -9.15 -2.11 -7.14
C GLY A 244 -7.64 -1.79 -7.13
N LEU A 245 -6.81 -2.66 -7.71
CA LEU A 245 -5.36 -2.44 -7.83
C LEU A 245 -5.00 -1.31 -8.81
N MET A 246 -5.77 -1.14 -9.89
CA MET A 246 -5.61 -0.01 -10.81
C MET A 246 -5.91 1.32 -10.11
N ASN A 247 -7.00 1.40 -9.35
CA ASN A 247 -7.34 2.60 -8.57
C ASN A 247 -6.28 2.91 -7.51
N GLN A 248 -5.79 1.90 -6.79
CA GLN A 248 -4.69 2.08 -5.83
C GLN A 248 -3.41 2.62 -6.51
N SER A 249 -3.07 2.09 -7.69
CA SER A 249 -1.91 2.55 -8.47
C SER A 249 -2.09 3.99 -8.95
N LYS A 250 -3.30 4.33 -9.42
CA LYS A 250 -3.67 5.67 -9.87
C LYS A 250 -3.62 6.68 -8.72
N ASP A 251 -4.17 6.34 -7.57
CA ASP A 251 -4.13 7.18 -6.37
C ASP A 251 -2.69 7.42 -5.92
N TYR A 252 -1.86 6.38 -5.95
CA TYR A 252 -0.44 6.52 -5.65
C TYR A 252 0.22 7.48 -6.65
N LEU A 253 0.02 7.29 -7.95
CA LEU A 253 0.64 8.13 -8.98
C LEU A 253 0.18 9.59 -8.91
N ASN A 254 -1.11 9.83 -8.68
CA ASN A 254 -1.68 11.17 -8.56
C ASN A 254 -1.07 11.95 -7.39
N ARG A 255 -0.70 11.28 -6.29
CA ARG A 255 -0.02 11.94 -5.15
C ARG A 255 1.34 12.51 -5.52
N TYR A 256 1.98 11.97 -6.56
CA TYR A 256 3.27 12.45 -7.07
C TYR A 256 3.13 13.23 -8.38
N ALA A 257 1.92 13.56 -8.82
CA ALA A 257 1.70 14.30 -10.07
C ALA A 257 2.40 15.67 -10.08
N GLU A 258 2.49 16.31 -8.91
CA GLU A 258 3.17 17.59 -8.71
C GLU A 258 4.63 17.45 -8.24
N ALA A 259 5.13 16.23 -8.07
CA ALA A 259 6.49 16.02 -7.60
C ALA A 259 7.51 16.40 -8.69
N ARG A 260 8.70 16.84 -8.24
CA ARG A 260 9.84 17.11 -9.14
C ARG A 260 10.13 15.86 -9.99
N TYR A 261 10.60 16.07 -11.21
CA TYR A 261 10.87 14.99 -12.17
C TYR A 261 11.71 13.86 -11.57
N ASP A 262 11.12 12.66 -11.49
CA ASP A 262 11.80 11.43 -11.06
C ASP A 262 11.80 10.41 -12.21
N PRO A 263 12.99 10.00 -12.71
CA PRO A 263 13.10 9.03 -13.80
C PRO A 263 12.56 7.63 -13.45
N GLU A 264 12.60 7.20 -12.18
CA GLU A 264 12.01 5.93 -11.76
C GLU A 264 10.49 5.99 -11.82
N LEU A 265 9.90 7.06 -11.30
CA LEU A 265 8.45 7.26 -11.31
C LEU A 265 7.91 7.31 -12.75
N LYS A 266 8.65 7.93 -13.68
CA LYS A 266 8.31 7.92 -15.11
C LYS A 266 8.22 6.51 -15.67
N LYS A 267 9.20 5.63 -15.36
CA LYS A 267 9.18 4.22 -15.78
C LYS A 267 7.99 3.47 -15.17
N LEU A 268 7.68 3.70 -13.90
CA LEU A 268 6.54 3.06 -13.23
C LEU A 268 5.20 3.52 -13.79
N LYS A 269 5.06 4.81 -14.11
CA LYS A 269 3.88 5.37 -14.80
C LYS A 269 3.68 4.73 -16.17
N GLN A 270 4.75 4.54 -16.94
CA GLN A 270 4.68 3.86 -18.24
C GLN A 270 4.21 2.40 -18.09
N ASN A 271 4.74 1.68 -17.10
CA ASN A 271 4.30 0.30 -16.82
C ASN A 271 2.84 0.24 -16.37
N PHE A 272 2.38 1.21 -15.59
CA PHE A 272 0.96 1.32 -15.21
C PHE A 272 0.06 1.57 -16.42
N LEU A 273 0.39 2.55 -17.27
CA LEU A 273 -0.36 2.82 -18.51
C LEU A 273 -0.41 1.58 -19.40
N PHE A 274 0.70 0.86 -19.51
CA PHE A 274 0.72 -0.40 -20.23
C PHE A 274 -0.22 -1.47 -19.64
N ALA A 275 -0.31 -1.58 -18.31
CA ALA A 275 -1.26 -2.49 -17.67
C ALA A 275 -2.71 -2.12 -17.99
N VAL A 276 -3.02 -0.81 -18.04
CA VAL A 276 -4.34 -0.30 -18.47
C VAL A 276 -4.63 -0.69 -19.92
N ASP A 277 -3.70 -0.44 -20.85
CA ASP A 277 -3.84 -0.81 -22.26
C ASP A 277 -4.13 -2.31 -22.42
N VAL A 278 -3.42 -3.17 -21.67
CA VAL A 278 -3.65 -4.62 -21.69
C VAL A 278 -5.04 -4.97 -21.19
N MET A 279 -5.51 -4.34 -20.11
CA MET A 279 -6.84 -4.61 -19.58
C MET A 279 -7.93 -4.16 -20.55
N GLU A 280 -7.79 -2.99 -21.18
CA GLU A 280 -8.70 -2.50 -22.22
C GLU A 280 -8.77 -3.46 -23.41
N LEU A 281 -7.61 -3.90 -23.91
CA LEU A 281 -7.53 -4.90 -24.99
C LEU A 281 -8.19 -6.23 -24.60
N LEU A 282 -7.98 -6.69 -23.37
CA LEU A 282 -8.60 -7.90 -22.86
C LEU A 282 -10.12 -7.77 -22.77
N GLN A 283 -10.64 -6.59 -22.42
CA GLN A 283 -12.08 -6.34 -22.32
C GLN A 283 -12.74 -6.19 -23.69
N ALA A 284 -12.13 -5.44 -24.60
CA ALA A 284 -12.64 -5.21 -25.95
C ALA A 284 -12.67 -6.51 -26.78
N ASN A 285 -11.63 -7.34 -26.68
CA ASN A 285 -11.52 -8.55 -27.50
C ASN A 285 -12.04 -9.79 -26.76
N GLN A 286 -13.31 -10.13 -26.99
CA GLN A 286 -13.91 -11.37 -26.45
C GLN A 286 -13.44 -12.64 -27.16
N TYR A 287 -13.00 -12.57 -28.42
CA TYR A 287 -12.77 -13.77 -29.27
C TYR A 287 -11.35 -13.92 -29.84
N LYS A 288 -10.46 -12.92 -29.72
CA LYS A 288 -9.11 -12.96 -30.30
C LYS A 288 -7.99 -12.93 -29.26
N LEU A 289 -7.88 -14.02 -28.50
CA LEU A 289 -6.79 -14.24 -27.54
C LEU A 289 -5.39 -14.28 -28.20
N GLU A 290 -5.31 -14.60 -29.49
CA GLU A 290 -4.06 -14.59 -30.25
C GLU A 290 -3.52 -13.17 -30.52
N GLU A 291 -4.38 -12.16 -30.69
CA GLU A 291 -3.95 -10.77 -30.88
C GLU A 291 -3.37 -10.19 -29.58
N VAL A 292 -3.97 -10.52 -28.43
CA VAL A 292 -3.42 -10.15 -27.11
C VAL A 292 -2.07 -10.82 -26.87
N ARG A 293 -1.93 -12.11 -27.22
CA ARG A 293 -0.64 -12.83 -27.12
C ARG A 293 0.43 -12.19 -28.01
N LYS A 294 0.07 -11.81 -29.24
CA LYS A 294 0.99 -11.09 -30.15
C LYS A 294 1.36 -9.72 -29.57
N PHE A 295 0.43 -8.95 -29.02
CA PHE A 295 0.70 -7.64 -28.41
C PHE A 295 1.65 -7.73 -27.21
N ILE A 296 1.44 -8.69 -26.31
CA ILE A 296 2.32 -8.94 -25.15
C ILE A 296 3.72 -9.38 -25.61
N THR A 297 3.79 -10.24 -26.64
CA THR A 297 5.06 -10.73 -27.19
C THR A 297 5.83 -9.63 -27.93
N MET A 298 5.13 -8.78 -28.68
CA MET A 298 5.68 -7.69 -29.48
C MET A 298 6.29 -6.59 -28.59
N ARG A 299 5.72 -6.32 -27.41
CA ARG A 299 6.27 -5.39 -26.42
C ARG A 299 7.34 -5.97 -25.48
N ARG A 300 7.87 -7.18 -25.74
CA ARG A 300 9.07 -7.76 -25.08
C ARG A 300 9.07 -7.69 -23.53
N LEU A 301 7.91 -7.84 -22.89
CA LEU A 301 7.72 -7.57 -21.45
C LEU A 301 8.42 -8.51 -20.47
N ILE A 302 8.82 -9.70 -20.91
CA ILE A 302 9.37 -10.69 -19.99
C ILE A 302 10.83 -10.37 -19.62
N ARG A 303 11.53 -9.50 -20.38
CA ARG A 303 12.93 -9.15 -20.09
C ARG A 303 13.11 -8.00 -19.10
N SER A 304 12.09 -7.18 -18.86
CA SER A 304 12.20 -5.99 -18.00
C SER A 304 11.94 -6.27 -16.52
N PHE A 305 11.41 -7.44 -16.18
CA PHE A 305 11.10 -7.83 -14.80
C PHE A 305 11.75 -9.16 -14.38
N PRO A 306 13.09 -9.27 -14.35
CA PRO A 306 13.74 -10.42 -13.76
C PRO A 306 13.68 -10.43 -12.22
N ILE A 307 13.12 -9.41 -11.54
CA ILE A 307 13.24 -9.28 -10.08
C ILE A 307 11.93 -9.55 -9.30
N CYS A 308 10.74 -9.31 -9.88
CA CYS A 308 9.48 -9.52 -9.14
C CYS A 308 8.90 -10.94 -9.25
N LEU A 309 9.20 -11.68 -10.32
CA LEU A 309 8.73 -13.07 -10.46
C LEU A 309 9.55 -14.07 -9.61
N TRP A 310 10.68 -13.67 -9.03
CA TRP A 310 11.49 -14.52 -8.15
C TRP A 310 10.96 -14.62 -6.71
N LEU A 311 9.94 -13.84 -6.37
CA LEU A 311 9.33 -13.77 -5.03
C LEU A 311 7.91 -14.37 -4.96
N TRP A 312 7.45 -14.98 -6.06
CA TRP A 312 6.25 -15.82 -6.11
C TRP A 312 6.61 -17.25 -6.49
#